data_AF-A0A8C9J520-F1
#
_entry.id   AF-A0A8C9J520-F1
#
_cell.length_a   1.000
_cell.length_b   1.000
_cell.length_c   1.000
_cell.angle_alpha   90.00
_cell.angle_beta   90.00
_cell.angle_gamma   90.00
#
_symmetry.space_group_name_H-M   'P 1'
#
loop_
_entity.id
_entity.type
_entity.pdbx_description
1 polymer ?
#
loop_
_entity_poly.entity_id
_entity_poly.type
_entity_poly.pdbx_seq_one_letter_code
_entity_poly.pdbx_strand_id
1 'polypeptide(L)'
;MDGPAEPQIPGLWDTYEPDISEISQKLPGEYFRYKGVPFPVGLYSPESISLAENTQDVRDDDIFIITYPKSGTTWMIEIICLILKDGDPSWIRSVPIWERAPWCETIVGAFSLPDQYSPRLMSSHLPIQIFTKAFFSSKAKVIYMGRNPRDVVVSLYHYSKIAGQLKDPGTPDQFLRDFLKGEVQFGSWFDHIKGWLRMQGKNNFLFITYEELQQDLQGSVQRICGFLGRPLGKEALGSVVAHSTFGAMKANTMSNYTLLPPSLLDHRRGAFLRKGVCGDWKNHFTVAQSEAFDRVYRQQMRGMPTFPWDEDSEEDASPDPEPSPNPEPKPSLERNSLEPEPRPNSSPSPNPGQASEPPHPRP
;
A
#
# COMPACT_ATOMS: atom_id res chain seq x y z
N MET A 1 -36.94 -7.66 41.86
CA MET A 1 -35.85 -6.80 42.34
C MET A 1 -34.92 -6.64 41.17
N ASP A 2 -35.20 -5.67 40.31
CA ASP A 2 -34.30 -5.30 39.24
C ASP A 2 -33.36 -4.25 39.82
N GLY A 3 -32.12 -4.66 40.07
CA GLY A 3 -31.06 -3.75 40.49
C GLY A 3 -30.81 -2.71 39.39
N PRO A 4 -30.39 -1.49 39.74
CA PRO A 4 -30.08 -0.48 38.75
C PRO A 4 -28.95 -0.99 37.85
N ALA A 5 -29.16 -0.93 36.53
CA ALA A 5 -28.11 -1.20 35.56
C ALA A 5 -26.91 -0.29 35.86
N GLU A 6 -25.72 -0.87 35.94
CA GLU A 6 -24.49 -0.11 36.04
C GLU A 6 -24.41 0.91 34.88
N PRO A 7 -24.03 2.17 35.14
CA PRO A 7 -23.88 3.15 34.08
C PRO A 7 -22.79 2.68 33.12
N GLN A 8 -23.14 2.49 31.84
CA GLN A 8 -22.17 2.33 30.77
C GLN A 8 -21.25 3.55 30.79
N ILE A 9 -19.97 3.32 31.10
CA ILE A 9 -18.92 4.33 30.94
C ILE A 9 -18.79 4.55 29.42
N PRO A 10 -18.97 5.78 28.91
CA PRO A 10 -18.75 6.05 27.49
C PRO A 10 -17.38 5.56 27.07
N GLY A 11 -17.30 4.86 25.94
CA GLY A 11 -16.05 4.42 25.37
C GLY A 11 -15.15 5.63 25.11
N LEU A 12 -13.83 5.45 25.24
CA LEU A 12 -12.85 6.52 25.01
C LEU A 12 -12.96 7.15 23.61
N TRP A 13 -13.61 6.45 22.67
CA TRP A 13 -13.90 6.90 21.31
C TRP A 13 -15.21 7.68 21.18
N ASP A 14 -16.14 7.56 22.12
CA ASP A 14 -17.42 8.29 22.11
C ASP A 14 -17.21 9.82 22.22
N THR A 15 -16.09 10.24 22.80
CA THR A 15 -15.67 11.65 22.84
C THR A 15 -15.04 12.13 21.52
N TYR A 16 -14.58 11.21 20.66
CA TYR A 16 -13.97 11.49 19.35
C TYR A 16 -14.93 11.27 18.17
N GLU A 17 -16.02 10.50 18.34
CA GLU A 17 -17.05 10.33 17.32
C GLU A 17 -17.65 11.66 16.78
N PRO A 18 -17.92 12.68 17.62
CA PRO A 18 -18.38 13.99 17.13
C PRO A 18 -17.32 14.65 16.23
N ASP A 19 -16.04 14.46 16.54
CA ASP A 19 -14.90 15.04 15.82
C ASP A 19 -14.64 14.31 14.49
N ILE A 20 -14.72 12.97 14.47
CA ILE A 20 -14.56 12.17 13.24
C ILE A 20 -15.65 12.50 12.21
N SER A 21 -16.90 12.71 12.66
CA SER A 21 -17.99 13.12 11.77
C SER A 21 -17.71 14.49 11.13
N GLU A 22 -17.26 15.48 11.90
CA GLU A 22 -16.90 16.80 11.37
C GLU A 22 -15.67 16.77 10.45
N ILE A 23 -14.62 16.06 10.84
CA ILE A 23 -13.40 15.87 10.02
C ILE A 23 -13.77 15.22 8.69
N SER A 24 -14.59 14.17 8.73
CA SER A 24 -14.96 13.42 7.54
C SER A 24 -15.71 14.25 6.49
N GLN A 25 -16.52 15.23 6.92
CA GLN A 25 -17.25 16.12 6.02
C GLN A 25 -16.34 17.13 5.30
N LYS A 26 -15.13 17.36 5.80
CA LYS A 26 -14.16 18.32 5.27
C LYS A 26 -13.03 17.66 4.47
N LEU A 27 -13.12 16.36 4.20
CA LEU A 27 -12.08 15.62 3.47
C LEU A 27 -12.00 16.12 2.01
N PRO A 28 -10.83 16.65 1.58
CA PRO A 28 -10.70 17.24 0.24
C PRO A 28 -10.44 16.19 -0.85
N GLY A 29 -10.10 14.95 -0.48
CA GLY A 29 -9.69 13.93 -1.45
C GLY A 29 -8.34 14.26 -2.11
N GLU A 30 -7.43 14.87 -1.37
CA GLU A 30 -6.10 15.32 -1.85
C GLU A 30 -4.97 14.64 -1.08
N TYR A 31 -3.73 14.79 -1.57
CA TYR A 31 -2.54 14.27 -0.93
C TYR A 31 -1.59 15.42 -0.51
N PHE A 32 -1.02 15.30 0.68
CA PHE A 32 0.20 16.03 1.06
C PHE A 32 1.40 15.08 1.06
N ARG A 33 2.63 15.61 1.14
CA ARG A 33 3.84 14.77 1.21
C ARG A 33 4.57 14.92 2.54
N TYR A 34 4.96 13.80 3.12
CA TYR A 34 5.89 13.73 4.24
C TYR A 34 7.13 12.93 3.81
N LYS A 35 8.31 13.57 3.82
CA LYS A 35 9.57 12.99 3.31
C LYS A 35 9.45 12.34 1.92
N GLY A 36 8.72 13.02 1.03
CA GLY A 36 8.49 12.58 -0.35
C GLY A 36 7.36 11.57 -0.54
N VAL A 37 6.86 10.94 0.53
CA VAL A 37 5.77 9.96 0.46
C VAL A 37 4.41 10.66 0.53
N PRO A 38 3.45 10.33 -0.35
CA PRO A 38 2.12 10.94 -0.37
C PRO A 38 1.19 10.34 0.70
N PHE A 39 0.42 11.19 1.39
CA PHE A 39 -0.54 10.83 2.43
C PHE A 39 -1.88 11.55 2.21
N PRO A 40 -3.04 10.89 2.43
CA PRO A 40 -4.35 11.53 2.34
C PRO A 40 -4.49 12.71 3.31
N VAL A 41 -4.99 13.85 2.83
CA VAL A 41 -5.29 14.99 3.70
C VAL A 41 -6.49 14.66 4.59
N GLY A 42 -6.42 15.05 5.86
CA GLY A 42 -7.53 15.01 6.81
C GLY A 42 -7.49 13.83 7.78
N LEU A 43 -7.13 12.63 7.34
CA LEU A 43 -6.90 11.49 8.26
C LEU A 43 -5.48 11.44 8.82
N TYR A 44 -4.55 12.12 8.14
CA TYR A 44 -3.13 12.18 8.47
C TYR A 44 -2.70 13.64 8.48
N SER A 45 -1.68 13.96 9.28
CA SER A 45 -1.00 15.25 9.24
C SER A 45 0.52 15.06 9.34
N PRO A 46 1.34 16.05 8.96
CA PRO A 46 2.78 15.99 9.19
C PRO A 46 3.13 15.71 10.67
N GLU A 47 2.33 16.24 11.60
CA GLU A 47 2.50 16.08 13.04
C GLU A 47 2.18 14.65 13.47
N SER A 48 1.08 14.05 13.00
CA SER A 48 0.70 12.67 13.36
C SER A 48 1.72 11.65 12.83
N ILE A 49 2.19 11.84 11.60
CA ILE A 49 3.24 10.99 10.99
C ILE A 49 4.57 11.18 11.74
N SER A 50 4.92 12.42 12.08
CA SER A 50 6.14 12.71 12.85
C SER A 50 6.10 12.11 14.26
N LEU A 51 4.94 12.14 14.93
CA LEU A 51 4.74 11.47 16.22
C LEU A 51 4.98 9.96 16.09
N ALA A 52 4.35 9.33 15.10
CA ALA A 52 4.53 7.89 14.84
C ALA A 52 5.99 7.54 14.52
N GLU A 53 6.68 8.34 13.72
CA GLU A 53 8.09 8.10 13.37
C GLU A 53 9.02 8.23 14.59
N ASN A 54 8.80 9.24 15.44
CA ASN A 54 9.78 9.69 16.42
C ASN A 54 9.44 9.34 17.87
N THR A 55 8.26 8.77 18.14
CA THR A 55 7.88 8.31 19.48
C THR A 55 8.88 7.30 20.04
N GLN A 56 9.07 7.35 21.36
CA GLN A 56 9.89 6.41 22.12
C GLN A 56 9.03 5.34 22.81
N ASP A 57 7.71 5.46 22.76
CA ASP A 57 6.77 4.53 23.41
C ASP A 57 6.57 3.26 22.56
N VAL A 58 7.62 2.45 22.44
CA VAL A 58 7.56 1.10 21.88
C VAL A 58 7.92 0.11 22.98
N ARG A 59 6.99 -0.79 23.29
CA ARG A 59 7.12 -1.80 24.34
C ARG A 59 7.56 -3.13 23.75
N ASP A 60 8.31 -3.90 24.51
CA ASP A 60 8.82 -5.20 24.06
C ASP A 60 7.71 -6.21 23.68
N ASP A 61 6.50 -6.03 24.20
CA ASP A 61 5.33 -6.89 23.93
C ASP A 61 4.33 -6.31 22.93
N ASP A 62 4.65 -5.16 22.32
CA ASP A 62 3.82 -4.59 21.25
C ASP A 62 3.79 -5.51 20.02
N ILE A 63 2.64 -5.53 19.35
CA ILE A 63 2.41 -6.25 18.10
C ILE A 63 1.99 -5.24 17.03
N PHE A 64 2.78 -5.15 15.97
CA PHE A 64 2.51 -4.30 14.82
C PHE A 64 2.10 -5.13 13.60
N ILE A 65 0.97 -4.78 12.99
CA ILE A 65 0.56 -5.26 11.68
C ILE A 65 0.99 -4.22 10.65
N ILE A 66 1.82 -4.63 9.70
CA ILE A 66 2.37 -3.72 8.70
C ILE A 66 2.05 -4.22 7.31
N THR A 67 1.48 -3.34 6.49
CA THR A 67 1.02 -3.72 5.15
C THR A 67 1.12 -2.54 4.21
N TYR A 68 1.28 -2.80 2.91
CA TYR A 68 0.86 -1.80 1.94
C TYR A 68 -0.68 -1.74 1.89
N PRO A 69 -1.32 -0.56 1.73
CA PRO A 69 -2.77 -0.46 1.65
C PRO A 69 -3.42 -1.50 0.75
N LYS A 70 -4.54 -2.07 1.21
CA LYS A 70 -5.34 -3.08 0.48
C LYS A 70 -4.70 -4.47 0.32
N SER A 71 -3.63 -4.75 1.07
CA SER A 71 -3.00 -6.08 1.14
C SER A 71 -3.69 -7.07 2.11
N GLY A 72 -4.78 -6.67 2.77
CA GLY A 72 -5.53 -7.54 3.67
C GLY A 72 -5.34 -7.25 5.17
N THR A 73 -4.95 -6.03 5.54
CA THR A 73 -4.73 -5.61 6.94
C THR A 73 -5.91 -5.96 7.84
N THR A 74 -7.14 -5.67 7.41
CA THR A 74 -8.36 -6.01 8.15
C THR A 74 -8.44 -7.49 8.51
N TRP A 75 -8.01 -8.37 7.60
CA TRP A 75 -8.02 -9.82 7.83
C TRP A 75 -7.00 -10.21 8.91
N MET A 76 -5.79 -9.66 8.83
CA MET A 76 -4.75 -9.88 9.84
C MET A 76 -5.15 -9.32 11.22
N ILE A 77 -5.77 -8.14 11.26
CA ILE A 77 -6.29 -7.56 12.50
C ILE A 77 -7.29 -8.51 13.16
N GLU A 78 -8.27 -9.01 12.39
CA GLU A 78 -9.29 -9.91 12.92
C GLU A 78 -8.69 -11.20 13.47
N ILE A 79 -7.77 -11.81 12.71
CA ILE A 79 -7.06 -13.04 13.11
C ILE A 79 -6.34 -12.81 14.44
N ILE A 80 -5.56 -11.74 14.56
CA ILE A 80 -4.76 -11.49 15.77
C ILE A 80 -5.66 -11.14 16.96
N CYS A 81 -6.73 -10.37 16.77
CA CYS A 81 -7.69 -10.10 17.83
C CYS A 81 -8.31 -11.38 18.40
N LEU A 82 -8.66 -12.34 17.53
CA LEU A 82 -9.17 -13.64 17.94
C LEU A 82 -8.09 -14.48 18.62
N ILE A 83 -6.83 -14.48 18.15
CA ILE A 83 -5.72 -15.15 18.82
C ILE A 83 -5.49 -14.57 20.23
N LEU A 84 -5.54 -13.24 20.38
CA LEU A 84 -5.36 -12.57 21.68
C LEU A 84 -6.47 -12.87 22.69
N LYS A 85 -7.61 -13.39 22.23
CA LYS A 85 -8.77 -13.78 23.04
C LYS A 85 -9.06 -15.28 22.99
N ASP A 86 -8.06 -16.09 22.62
CA ASP A 86 -8.15 -17.55 22.58
C ASP A 86 -9.37 -18.07 21.78
N GLY A 87 -9.71 -17.36 20.70
CA GLY A 87 -10.84 -17.66 19.83
C GLY A 87 -12.20 -17.13 20.30
N ASP A 88 -12.29 -16.44 21.44
CA ASP A 88 -13.54 -15.79 21.89
C ASP A 88 -13.88 -14.57 20.99
N PRO A 89 -15.03 -14.58 20.30
CA PRO A 89 -15.42 -13.48 19.42
C PRO A 89 -15.99 -12.26 20.16
N SER A 90 -16.10 -12.27 21.50
CA SER A 90 -16.70 -11.18 22.29
C SER A 90 -16.11 -9.82 21.92
N TRP A 91 -14.78 -9.71 21.89
CA TRP A 91 -14.09 -8.45 21.59
C TRP A 91 -14.31 -7.96 20.16
N ILE A 92 -14.24 -8.86 19.16
CA ILE A 92 -14.44 -8.48 17.76
C ILE A 92 -15.91 -8.14 17.44
N ARG A 93 -16.86 -8.56 18.29
CA ARG A 93 -18.29 -8.28 18.13
C ARG A 93 -18.73 -6.98 18.82
N SER A 94 -17.97 -6.51 19.81
CA SER A 94 -18.34 -5.33 20.61
C SER A 94 -17.50 -4.09 20.30
N VAL A 95 -16.26 -4.25 19.82
CA VAL A 95 -15.34 -3.12 19.61
C VAL A 95 -14.98 -2.98 18.12
N PRO A 96 -15.13 -1.77 17.53
CA PRO A 96 -14.76 -1.51 16.14
C PRO A 96 -13.30 -1.83 15.84
N ILE A 97 -13.06 -2.32 14.62
CA ILE A 97 -11.74 -2.82 14.21
C ILE A 97 -10.61 -1.79 14.29
N TRP A 98 -10.90 -0.51 14.05
CA TRP A 98 -9.93 0.58 14.15
C TRP A 98 -9.56 0.93 15.59
N GLU A 99 -10.36 0.53 16.57
CA GLU A 99 -10.05 0.70 17.99
C GLU A 99 -9.27 -0.50 18.55
N ARG A 100 -9.52 -1.69 18.00
CA ARG A 100 -8.82 -2.93 18.40
C ARG A 100 -7.37 -2.96 17.93
N ALA A 101 -7.08 -2.37 16.77
CA ALA A 101 -5.75 -2.27 16.19
C ALA A 101 -5.51 -0.89 15.56
N PRO A 102 -5.44 0.19 16.38
CA PRO A 102 -5.34 1.56 15.89
C PRO A 102 -4.12 1.78 15.01
N TRP A 103 -4.27 2.69 14.04
CA TRP A 103 -3.20 3.06 13.13
C TRP A 103 -2.19 3.97 13.84
N CYS A 104 -0.89 3.74 13.62
CA CYS A 104 0.16 4.54 14.25
C CYS A 104 0.14 5.99 13.76
N GLU A 105 -0.03 6.19 12.46
CA GLU A 105 0.22 7.44 11.75
C GLU A 105 -0.99 8.37 11.59
N THR A 106 -2.20 7.94 11.97
CA THR A 106 -3.43 8.76 11.85
C THR A 106 -3.46 9.87 12.89
N ILE A 107 -4.25 10.93 12.64
CA ILE A 107 -4.42 12.06 13.58
C ILE A 107 -4.87 11.57 14.95
N VAL A 108 -5.86 10.67 14.98
CA VAL A 108 -6.25 9.91 16.18
C VAL A 108 -5.56 8.55 16.07
N GLY A 109 -4.28 8.54 16.40
CA GLY A 109 -3.40 7.39 16.22
C GLY A 109 -3.17 6.62 17.51
N ALA A 110 -2.64 5.41 17.39
CA ALA A 110 -2.36 4.55 18.54
C ALA A 110 -1.46 5.21 19.62
N PHE A 111 -0.54 6.08 19.21
CA PHE A 111 0.36 6.81 20.10
C PHE A 111 -0.23 8.08 20.72
N SER A 112 -1.42 8.52 20.30
CA SER A 112 -2.13 9.65 20.90
C SER A 112 -3.22 9.22 21.89
N LEU A 113 -3.46 7.91 22.02
CA LEU A 113 -4.47 7.37 22.92
C LEU A 113 -3.85 7.07 24.30
N PRO A 114 -4.44 7.58 25.40
CA PRO A 114 -3.95 7.29 26.75
C PRO A 114 -4.16 5.82 27.14
N ASP A 115 -3.29 5.31 28.03
CA ASP A 115 -3.45 4.06 28.77
C ASP A 115 -3.99 2.84 27.99
N GLN A 116 -3.22 2.41 26.99
CA GLN A 116 -3.46 1.10 26.34
C GLN A 116 -2.85 -0.04 27.16
N TYR A 117 -3.69 -1.03 27.51
CA TYR A 117 -3.24 -2.25 28.17
C TYR A 117 -2.35 -3.09 27.23
N SER A 118 -1.25 -3.59 27.78
CA SER A 118 -0.36 -4.54 27.11
C SER A 118 -0.99 -5.95 27.06
N PRO A 119 -0.81 -6.72 25.97
CA PRO A 119 -0.08 -6.36 24.76
C PRO A 119 -0.90 -5.43 23.86
N ARG A 120 -0.26 -4.38 23.34
CA ARG A 120 -0.89 -3.47 22.37
C ARG A 120 -0.86 -4.11 20.98
N LEU A 121 -1.98 -4.04 20.28
CA LEU A 121 -2.08 -4.38 18.87
C LEU A 121 -2.24 -3.09 18.08
N MET A 122 -1.37 -2.86 17.11
CA MET A 122 -1.33 -1.62 16.35
C MET A 122 -1.14 -1.92 14.87
N SER A 123 -1.61 -1.03 14.00
CA SER A 123 -1.51 -1.17 12.55
C SER A 123 -0.68 -0.02 11.95
N SER A 124 0.03 -0.27 10.85
CA SER A 124 0.68 0.81 10.10
C SER A 124 0.81 0.49 8.61
N HIS A 125 0.67 1.53 7.79
CA HIS A 125 0.95 1.55 6.36
C HIS A 125 2.24 2.30 6.04
N LEU A 126 3.00 2.73 7.06
CA LEU A 126 4.24 3.46 6.84
C LEU A 126 5.31 2.59 6.18
N PRO A 127 6.00 3.10 5.14
CA PRO A 127 7.17 2.44 4.61
C PRO A 127 8.30 2.47 5.65
N ILE A 128 9.21 1.50 5.60
CA ILE A 128 10.19 1.24 6.67
C ILE A 128 11.02 2.48 7.09
N GLN A 129 11.31 3.39 6.16
CA GLN A 129 12.11 4.59 6.41
C GLN A 129 11.37 5.71 7.15
N ILE A 130 10.04 5.61 7.28
CA ILE A 130 9.19 6.55 8.05
C ILE A 130 8.63 5.86 9.31
N PHE A 131 8.69 4.53 9.38
CA PHE A 131 8.19 3.79 10.53
C PHE A 131 8.91 4.16 11.85
N THR A 132 8.25 3.88 12.98
CA THR A 132 8.69 4.22 14.33
C THR A 132 10.13 3.79 14.60
N LYS A 133 11.04 4.74 14.76
CA LYS A 133 12.49 4.47 14.88
C LYS A 133 12.84 3.61 16.09
N ALA A 134 12.14 3.82 17.21
CA ALA A 134 12.38 3.08 18.44
C ALA A 134 12.15 1.56 18.29
N PHE A 135 11.37 1.13 17.29
CA PHE A 135 11.17 -0.29 16.98
C PHE A 135 12.48 -1.03 16.65
N PHE A 136 13.40 -0.40 15.94
CA PHE A 136 14.60 -1.10 15.45
C PHE A 136 15.55 -1.55 16.57
N SER A 137 15.38 -1.00 17.78
CA SER A 137 16.09 -1.37 18.99
C SER A 137 15.24 -2.12 20.04
N SER A 138 13.95 -2.36 19.77
CA SER A 138 13.04 -3.04 20.71
C SER A 138 12.86 -4.52 20.39
N LYS A 139 12.16 -5.26 21.27
CA LYS A 139 11.73 -6.65 21.02
C LYS A 139 10.30 -6.78 20.51
N ALA A 140 9.62 -5.65 20.27
CA ALA A 140 8.28 -5.63 19.71
C ALA A 140 8.22 -6.48 18.44
N LYS A 141 7.06 -7.06 18.15
CA LYS A 141 6.89 -7.95 17.01
C LYS A 141 6.22 -7.24 15.85
N VAL A 142 6.71 -7.46 14.64
CA VAL A 142 6.07 -7.03 13.39
C VAL A 142 5.60 -8.24 12.61
N ILE A 143 4.36 -8.18 12.13
CA ILE A 143 3.83 -9.07 11.09
C ILE A 143 3.63 -8.23 9.84
N TYR A 144 4.50 -8.41 8.86
CA TYR A 144 4.35 -7.80 7.55
C TYR A 144 3.52 -8.70 6.64
N MET A 145 2.43 -8.17 6.10
CA MET A 145 1.58 -8.90 5.15
C MET A 145 1.68 -8.32 3.73
N GLY A 146 2.14 -9.16 2.80
CA GLY A 146 2.18 -8.88 1.36
C GLY A 146 0.94 -9.41 0.62
N ARG A 147 0.71 -8.93 -0.60
CA ARG A 147 -0.34 -9.40 -1.51
C ARG A 147 0.08 -9.16 -2.95
N ASN A 148 -0.44 -9.96 -3.90
CA ASN A 148 -0.25 -9.72 -5.32
C ASN A 148 -0.53 -8.25 -5.67
N PRO A 149 0.45 -7.49 -6.19
CA PRO A 149 0.27 -6.08 -6.45
C PRO A 149 -0.79 -5.79 -7.50
N ARG A 150 -1.09 -6.73 -8.41
CA ARG A 150 -2.17 -6.59 -9.39
C ARG A 150 -3.54 -6.57 -8.71
N ASP A 151 -3.75 -7.45 -7.72
CA ASP A 151 -4.97 -7.45 -6.90
C ASP A 151 -5.05 -6.23 -5.98
N VAL A 152 -3.91 -5.75 -5.48
CA VAL A 152 -3.83 -4.50 -4.71
C VAL A 152 -4.32 -3.32 -5.55
N VAL A 153 -3.87 -3.19 -6.81
CA VAL A 153 -4.34 -2.14 -7.74
C VAL A 153 -5.86 -2.17 -7.87
N VAL A 154 -6.44 -3.32 -8.19
CA VAL A 154 -7.90 -3.45 -8.35
C VAL A 154 -8.64 -3.12 -7.05
N SER A 155 -8.14 -3.64 -5.92
CA SER A 155 -8.77 -3.39 -4.63
C SER A 155 -8.69 -1.92 -4.23
N LEU A 156 -7.60 -1.23 -4.55
CA LEU A 156 -7.43 0.19 -4.27
C LEU A 156 -8.28 1.04 -5.20
N TYR A 157 -8.34 0.71 -6.50
CA TYR A 157 -9.17 1.41 -7.49
C TYR A 157 -10.64 1.46 -7.06
N HIS A 158 -11.23 0.32 -6.68
CA HIS A 158 -12.62 0.28 -6.23
C HIS A 158 -12.82 0.98 -4.88
N TYR A 159 -11.85 0.86 -3.97
CA TYR A 159 -11.92 1.54 -2.68
C TYR A 159 -11.87 3.07 -2.82
N SER A 160 -11.02 3.61 -3.68
CA SER A 160 -10.92 5.06 -3.91
C SER A 160 -12.22 5.69 -4.43
N LYS A 161 -13.12 4.90 -5.04
CA LYS A 161 -14.43 5.40 -5.48
C LYS A 161 -15.43 5.62 -4.34
N ILE A 162 -15.20 4.99 -3.19
CA ILE A 162 -16.10 5.03 -2.03
C ILE A 162 -15.45 5.67 -0.80
N ALA A 163 -14.14 5.92 -0.83
CA ALA A 163 -13.37 6.44 0.30
C ALA A 163 -13.24 7.96 0.21
N GLY A 164 -13.85 8.71 1.12
CA GLY A 164 -13.91 10.18 1.07
C GLY A 164 -12.55 10.88 1.22
N GLN A 165 -11.58 10.22 1.86
CA GLN A 165 -10.22 10.76 1.99
C GLN A 165 -9.38 10.61 0.72
N LEU A 166 -9.82 9.81 -0.25
CA LEU A 166 -9.06 9.55 -1.47
C LEU A 166 -9.67 10.31 -2.64
N LYS A 167 -8.79 10.76 -3.53
CA LYS A 167 -9.21 11.28 -4.84
C LYS A 167 -9.89 10.17 -5.65
N ASP A 168 -10.89 10.52 -6.45
CA ASP A 168 -11.43 9.60 -7.45
C ASP A 168 -10.28 9.07 -8.33
N PRO A 169 -10.21 7.75 -8.57
CA PRO A 169 -9.08 7.14 -9.25
C PRO A 169 -9.01 7.47 -10.75
N GLY A 170 -10.05 8.08 -11.34
CA GLY A 170 -10.12 8.33 -12.77
C GLY A 170 -10.24 7.04 -13.59
N THR A 171 -9.61 7.02 -14.77
CA THR A 171 -9.63 5.85 -15.65
C THR A 171 -8.73 4.74 -15.12
N PRO A 172 -9.05 3.45 -15.37
CA PRO A 172 -8.18 2.33 -14.96
C PRO A 172 -6.75 2.48 -15.47
N ASP A 173 -6.56 2.93 -16.71
CA ASP A 173 -5.24 3.16 -17.31
C ASP A 173 -4.42 4.22 -16.57
N GLN A 174 -5.05 5.35 -16.21
CA GLN A 174 -4.36 6.41 -15.50
C GLN A 174 -4.00 5.97 -14.09
N PHE A 175 -4.94 5.34 -13.40
CA PHE A 175 -4.72 4.83 -12.05
C PHE A 175 -3.59 3.78 -12.00
N LEU A 176 -3.54 2.87 -12.97
CA LEU A 176 -2.45 1.89 -13.08
C LEU A 176 -1.10 2.58 -13.27
N ARG A 177 -1.02 3.61 -14.12
CA ARG A 177 0.21 4.40 -14.29
C ARG A 177 0.64 5.10 -13.01
N ASP A 178 -0.30 5.68 -12.29
CA ASP A 178 -0.02 6.38 -11.02
C ASP A 178 0.46 5.38 -9.97
N PHE A 179 -0.17 4.20 -9.87
CA PHE A 179 0.27 3.12 -8.99
C PHE A 179 1.70 2.65 -9.30
N LEU A 180 2.02 2.38 -10.58
CA LEU A 180 3.35 1.91 -11.00
C LEU A 180 4.45 2.95 -10.76
N LYS A 181 4.09 4.25 -10.74
CA LYS A 181 5.00 5.35 -10.41
C LYS A 181 5.10 5.65 -8.91
N GLY A 182 4.26 5.03 -8.08
CA GLY A 182 4.17 5.34 -6.66
C GLY A 182 3.48 6.69 -6.35
N GLU A 183 2.66 7.20 -7.28
CA GLU A 183 1.90 8.45 -7.15
C GLU A 183 0.51 8.21 -6.51
N VAL A 184 0.46 7.31 -5.53
CA VAL A 184 -0.73 6.92 -4.75
C VAL A 184 -0.38 6.92 -3.27
N GLN A 185 -1.38 6.96 -2.37
CA GLN A 185 -1.14 6.97 -0.91
C GLN A 185 -0.09 5.94 -0.47
N PHE A 186 0.79 6.34 0.46
CA PHE A 186 1.92 5.56 0.98
C PHE A 186 3.00 5.20 -0.05
N GLY A 187 2.91 5.72 -1.28
CA GLY A 187 3.95 5.65 -2.28
C GLY A 187 3.98 4.34 -3.07
N SER A 188 5.17 3.98 -3.53
CA SER A 188 5.45 2.79 -4.34
C SER A 188 5.27 1.50 -3.54
N TRP A 189 4.41 0.60 -4.03
CA TRP A 189 4.29 -0.75 -3.49
C TRP A 189 5.64 -1.49 -3.53
N PHE A 190 6.40 -1.30 -4.61
CA PHE A 190 7.70 -1.94 -4.80
C PHE A 190 8.69 -1.51 -3.72
N ASP A 191 8.78 -0.21 -3.45
CA ASP A 191 9.71 0.29 -2.42
C ASP A 191 9.26 -0.11 -1.03
N HIS A 192 7.95 -0.13 -0.78
CA HIS A 192 7.37 -0.54 0.49
C HIS A 192 7.74 -1.99 0.83
N ILE A 193 7.47 -2.95 -0.08
CA ILE A 193 7.78 -4.36 0.17
C ILE A 193 9.28 -4.63 0.20
N LYS A 194 10.07 -4.06 -0.72
CA LYS A 194 11.54 -4.20 -0.73
C LYS A 194 12.17 -3.63 0.53
N GLY A 195 11.66 -2.51 1.04
CA GLY A 195 12.12 -1.89 2.27
C GLY A 195 11.86 -2.78 3.48
N TRP A 196 10.63 -3.26 3.65
CA TRP A 196 10.24 -4.07 4.79
C TRP A 196 10.87 -5.47 4.81
N LEU A 197 11.07 -6.10 3.65
CA LEU A 197 11.73 -7.39 3.56
C LEU A 197 13.21 -7.38 3.98
N ARG A 198 13.83 -6.20 4.18
CA ARG A 198 15.15 -6.09 4.83
C ARG A 198 15.16 -6.59 6.27
N MET A 199 13.99 -6.73 6.90
CA MET A 199 13.83 -7.28 8.26
C MET A 199 13.72 -8.81 8.27
N GLN A 200 13.63 -9.45 7.10
CA GLN A 200 13.56 -10.90 7.00
C GLN A 200 14.79 -11.55 7.64
N GLY A 201 14.55 -12.63 8.40
CA GLY A 201 15.58 -13.31 9.20
C GLY A 201 15.66 -12.85 10.65
N LYS A 202 15.03 -11.72 11.03
CA LYS A 202 14.89 -11.33 12.43
C LYS A 202 13.78 -12.11 13.14
N ASN A 203 14.03 -12.46 14.39
CA ASN A 203 13.18 -13.31 15.22
C ASN A 203 11.85 -12.62 15.59
N ASN A 204 11.83 -11.29 15.58
CA ASN A 204 10.67 -10.44 15.88
C ASN A 204 9.99 -9.90 14.61
N PHE A 205 10.26 -10.49 13.45
CA PHE A 205 9.64 -10.13 12.18
C PHE A 205 9.09 -11.37 11.47
N LEU A 206 7.79 -11.36 11.16
CA LEU A 206 7.13 -12.39 10.35
C LEU A 206 6.68 -11.77 9.03
N PHE A 207 7.13 -12.35 7.92
CA PHE A 207 6.55 -12.12 6.59
C PHE A 207 5.52 -13.20 6.29
N ILE A 208 4.33 -12.80 5.83
CA ILE A 208 3.27 -13.68 5.32
C ILE A 208 2.53 -12.99 4.18
N THR A 209 1.84 -13.76 3.35
CA THR A 209 1.08 -13.22 2.21
C THR A 209 -0.41 -13.46 2.33
N TYR A 210 -1.19 -12.61 1.65
CA TYR A 210 -2.62 -12.79 1.48
C TYR A 210 -2.96 -14.13 0.81
N GLU A 211 -2.14 -14.53 -0.15
CA GLU A 211 -2.25 -15.77 -0.90
C GLU A 211 -2.08 -16.99 0.02
N GLU A 212 -1.11 -16.98 0.95
CA GLU A 212 -0.96 -18.04 1.95
C GLU A 212 -2.19 -18.15 2.88
N LEU A 213 -2.76 -17.02 3.32
CA LEU A 213 -4.00 -17.02 4.12
C LEU A 213 -5.20 -17.60 3.34
N GLN A 214 -5.28 -17.32 2.04
CA GLN A 214 -6.33 -17.87 1.17
C GLN A 214 -6.15 -19.36 0.93
N GLN A 215 -4.90 -19.81 0.75
CA GLN A 215 -4.58 -21.20 0.45
C GLN A 215 -4.79 -22.12 1.66
N ASP A 216 -4.28 -21.72 2.83
CA ASP A 216 -4.45 -22.46 4.08
C ASP A 216 -4.52 -21.49 5.26
N LEU A 217 -5.74 -21.05 5.56
CA LEU A 217 -6.01 -20.16 6.69
C LEU A 217 -5.63 -20.80 8.02
N GLN A 218 -5.93 -22.09 8.23
CA GLN A 218 -5.67 -22.74 9.52
C GLN A 218 -4.17 -22.88 9.78
N GLY A 219 -3.40 -23.37 8.80
CA GLY A 219 -1.94 -23.47 8.91
C GLY A 219 -1.28 -22.11 9.09
N SER A 220 -1.79 -21.09 8.41
CA SER A 220 -1.31 -19.71 8.58
C SER A 220 -1.59 -19.17 9.98
N VAL A 221 -2.78 -19.39 10.54
CA VAL A 221 -3.10 -19.02 11.94
C VAL A 221 -2.15 -19.73 12.91
N GLN A 222 -1.86 -21.02 12.71
CA GLN A 222 -0.91 -21.75 13.54
C GLN A 222 0.50 -21.14 13.47
N ARG A 223 0.96 -20.74 12.28
CA ARG A 223 2.25 -20.07 12.10
C ARG A 223 2.31 -18.71 12.81
N ILE A 224 1.23 -17.92 12.75
CA ILE A 224 1.11 -16.65 13.48
C ILE A 224 1.13 -16.90 14.99
N CYS A 225 0.40 -17.90 15.48
CA CYS A 225 0.40 -18.31 16.89
C CYS A 225 1.82 -18.67 17.37
N GLY A 226 2.56 -19.45 16.58
CA GLY A 226 3.95 -19.81 16.86
C GLY A 226 4.87 -18.59 16.96
N PHE A 227 4.76 -17.66 16.01
CA PHE A 227 5.53 -16.41 16.02
C PHE A 227 5.20 -15.51 17.23
N LEU A 228 3.91 -15.41 17.58
CA LEU A 228 3.49 -14.61 18.73
C LEU A 228 3.81 -15.29 20.07
N GLY A 229 4.05 -16.61 20.09
CA GLY A 229 4.21 -17.40 21.31
C GLY A 229 2.88 -17.65 22.03
N ARG A 230 1.79 -17.77 21.27
CA ARG A 230 0.42 -17.94 21.77
C ARG A 230 -0.22 -19.18 21.17
N PRO A 231 0.15 -20.39 21.63
CA PRO A 231 -0.44 -21.62 21.10
C PRO A 231 -1.92 -21.72 21.43
N LEU A 232 -2.71 -22.22 20.48
CA LEU A 232 -4.15 -22.41 20.65
C LEU A 232 -4.51 -23.91 20.66
N GLY A 233 -5.48 -24.27 21.48
CA GLY A 233 -6.13 -25.59 21.41
C GLY A 233 -6.95 -25.73 20.12
N LYS A 234 -7.33 -26.97 19.79
CA LYS A 234 -8.07 -27.29 18.55
C LYS A 234 -9.37 -26.49 18.41
N GLU A 235 -10.12 -26.34 19.49
CA GLU A 235 -11.39 -25.59 19.50
C GLU A 235 -11.16 -24.09 19.29
N ALA A 236 -10.25 -23.50 20.06
CA ALA A 236 -9.86 -22.09 19.92
C ALA A 236 -9.36 -21.79 18.50
N LEU A 237 -8.47 -22.62 17.96
CA LEU A 237 -7.98 -22.51 16.58
C LEU A 237 -9.11 -22.57 15.56
N GLY A 238 -10.04 -23.53 15.70
CA GLY A 238 -11.22 -23.64 14.85
C GLY A 238 -12.10 -22.39 14.93
N SER A 239 -12.25 -21.80 16.12
CA SER A 239 -12.98 -20.55 16.33
C SER A 239 -12.32 -19.37 15.62
N VAL A 240 -10.99 -19.21 15.76
CA VAL A 240 -10.22 -18.17 15.05
C VAL A 240 -10.46 -18.28 13.54
N VAL A 241 -10.33 -19.49 12.98
CA VAL A 241 -10.53 -19.74 11.54
C VAL A 241 -11.96 -19.39 11.12
N ALA A 242 -12.97 -19.88 11.84
CA ALA A 242 -14.38 -19.65 11.49
C ALA A 242 -14.74 -18.16 11.48
N HIS A 243 -14.32 -17.41 12.50
CA HIS A 243 -14.61 -15.99 12.63
C HIS A 243 -13.74 -15.10 11.74
N SER A 244 -12.59 -15.58 11.27
CA SER A 244 -11.73 -14.88 10.32
C SER A 244 -12.10 -15.12 8.86
N THR A 245 -13.14 -15.90 8.55
CA THR A 245 -13.58 -16.06 7.15
C THR A 245 -14.13 -14.76 6.58
N PHE A 246 -13.99 -14.56 5.26
CA PHE A 246 -14.53 -13.37 4.58
C PHE A 246 -16.03 -13.18 4.84
N GLY A 247 -16.81 -14.25 4.80
CA GLY A 247 -18.25 -14.22 5.08
C GLY A 247 -18.56 -13.77 6.50
N ALA A 248 -17.87 -14.34 7.49
CA ALA A 248 -18.06 -13.97 8.90
C ALA A 248 -17.70 -12.50 9.16
N MET A 249 -16.55 -12.05 8.67
CA MET A 249 -16.11 -10.66 8.82
C MET A 249 -17.05 -9.67 8.12
N LYS A 250 -17.54 -10.02 6.93
CA LYS A 250 -18.49 -9.17 6.18
C LYS A 250 -19.82 -9.02 6.90
N ALA A 251 -20.25 -10.04 7.62
CA ALA A 251 -21.46 -10.01 8.44
C ALA A 251 -21.26 -9.29 9.79
N ASN A 252 -20.02 -9.10 10.25
CA ASN A 252 -19.72 -8.43 11.51
C ASN A 252 -19.64 -6.91 11.34
N THR A 253 -20.63 -6.19 11.86
CA THR A 253 -20.72 -4.71 11.83
C THR A 253 -19.48 -4.01 12.39
N MET A 254 -18.79 -4.62 13.37
CA MET A 254 -17.57 -4.06 13.97
C MET A 254 -16.31 -4.25 13.11
N SER A 255 -16.38 -5.06 12.04
CA SER A 255 -15.22 -5.43 11.19
C SER A 255 -15.40 -5.07 9.72
N ASN A 256 -16.64 -4.85 9.27
CA ASN A 256 -16.96 -4.55 7.86
C ASN A 256 -16.96 -3.05 7.51
N TYR A 257 -16.67 -2.20 8.49
CA TYR A 257 -16.60 -0.73 8.41
C TYR A 257 -17.92 0.01 8.16
N THR A 258 -19.08 -0.63 8.31
CA THR A 258 -20.37 0.05 8.10
C THR A 258 -20.70 1.10 9.16
N LEU A 259 -19.98 1.13 10.29
CA LEU A 259 -20.12 2.15 11.32
C LEU A 259 -19.38 3.46 10.99
N LEU A 260 -18.51 3.48 9.97
CA LEU A 260 -17.86 4.73 9.56
C LEU A 260 -18.87 5.73 9.01
N PRO A 261 -18.67 7.05 9.20
CA PRO A 261 -19.51 8.07 8.59
C PRO A 261 -19.57 7.92 7.05
N PRO A 262 -20.73 8.14 6.40
CA PRO A 262 -20.85 8.06 4.95
C PRO A 262 -19.92 8.98 4.16
N SER A 263 -19.54 10.11 4.76
CA SER A 263 -18.55 11.07 4.25
C SER A 263 -17.12 10.50 4.21
N LEU A 264 -16.81 9.52 5.07
CA LEU A 264 -15.54 8.81 5.06
C LEU A 264 -15.60 7.53 4.20
N LEU A 265 -16.72 6.81 4.25
CA LEU A 265 -16.96 5.62 3.44
C LEU A 265 -18.39 5.59 2.90
N ASP A 266 -18.56 5.72 1.57
CA ASP A 266 -19.88 5.73 0.93
C ASP A 266 -20.46 4.32 0.80
N HIS A 267 -21.21 3.92 1.83
CA HIS A 267 -21.90 2.63 1.90
C HIS A 267 -22.99 2.43 0.84
N ARG A 268 -23.44 3.49 0.15
CA ARG A 268 -24.46 3.40 -0.92
C ARG A 268 -23.85 2.95 -2.23
N ARG A 269 -22.55 3.22 -2.44
CA ARG A 269 -21.83 2.92 -3.69
C ARG A 269 -21.02 1.63 -3.63
N GLY A 270 -20.73 1.12 -2.43
CA GLY A 270 -19.98 -0.11 -2.28
C GLY A 270 -19.74 -0.49 -0.83
N ALA A 271 -18.90 -1.51 -0.63
CA ALA A 271 -18.51 -2.00 0.69
C ALA A 271 -16.99 -2.13 0.78
N PHE A 272 -16.44 -1.94 1.98
CA PHE A 272 -15.01 -2.13 2.22
C PHE A 272 -14.56 -3.57 1.91
N LEU A 273 -15.32 -4.55 2.40
CA LEU A 273 -15.13 -5.98 2.11
C LEU A 273 -15.82 -6.36 0.79
N ARG A 274 -15.13 -6.07 -0.33
CA ARG A 274 -15.66 -6.19 -1.70
C ARG A 274 -15.86 -7.64 -2.16
N LYS A 275 -14.77 -8.38 -2.42
CA LYS A 275 -14.79 -9.77 -2.93
C LYS A 275 -14.01 -10.78 -2.07
N GLY A 276 -12.86 -10.40 -1.52
CA GLY A 276 -12.08 -11.26 -0.62
C GLY A 276 -11.48 -12.51 -1.27
N VAL A 277 -10.98 -12.39 -2.51
CA VAL A 277 -10.35 -13.48 -3.28
C VAL A 277 -9.00 -13.07 -3.88
N CYS A 278 -8.20 -14.05 -4.30
CA CYS A 278 -7.01 -13.86 -5.15
C CYS A 278 -7.39 -13.89 -6.63
N GLY A 279 -6.64 -13.19 -7.47
CA GLY A 279 -6.74 -13.27 -8.93
C GLY A 279 -7.85 -12.43 -9.57
N ASP A 280 -8.55 -11.56 -8.82
CA ASP A 280 -9.60 -10.71 -9.39
C ASP A 280 -9.04 -9.68 -10.38
N TRP A 281 -7.72 -9.42 -10.32
CA TRP A 281 -7.01 -8.62 -11.32
C TRP A 281 -7.21 -9.13 -12.75
N LYS A 282 -7.33 -10.46 -12.96
CA LYS A 282 -7.58 -11.06 -14.29
C LYS A 282 -8.91 -10.63 -14.92
N ASN A 283 -9.86 -10.18 -14.10
CA ASN A 283 -11.15 -9.67 -14.57
C ASN A 283 -11.15 -8.17 -14.91
N HIS A 284 -10.05 -7.47 -14.66
CA HIS A 284 -9.98 -6.01 -14.76
C HIS A 284 -8.85 -5.53 -15.66
N PHE A 285 -7.72 -6.22 -15.65
CA PHE A 285 -6.57 -5.88 -16.46
C PHE A 285 -6.84 -6.32 -17.90
N THR A 286 -6.62 -5.41 -18.85
CA THR A 286 -6.46 -5.83 -20.25
C THR A 286 -5.13 -6.56 -20.41
N VAL A 287 -4.98 -7.36 -21.47
CA VAL A 287 -3.71 -8.03 -21.80
C VAL A 287 -2.56 -7.02 -21.86
N ALA A 288 -2.77 -5.90 -22.56
CA ALA A 288 -1.77 -4.83 -22.68
C ALA A 288 -1.37 -4.21 -21.32
N GLN A 289 -2.35 -4.04 -20.41
CA GLN A 289 -2.08 -3.56 -19.04
C GLN A 289 -1.28 -4.60 -18.23
N SER A 290 -1.61 -5.88 -18.36
CA SER A 290 -0.88 -6.98 -17.72
C SER A 290 0.57 -7.00 -18.17
N GLU A 291 0.82 -7.03 -19.48
CA GLU A 291 2.19 -7.05 -20.03
C GLU A 291 2.98 -5.79 -19.62
N ALA A 292 2.34 -4.62 -19.60
CA ALA A 292 2.98 -3.39 -19.14
C ALA A 292 3.33 -3.45 -17.64
N PHE A 293 2.44 -4.01 -16.83
CA PHE A 293 2.68 -4.26 -15.42
C PHE A 293 3.86 -5.23 -15.25
N ASP A 294 3.88 -6.33 -16.00
CA ASP A 294 4.90 -7.38 -15.90
C ASP A 294 6.30 -6.85 -16.22
N ARG A 295 6.43 -5.99 -17.24
CA ARG A 295 7.70 -5.32 -17.56
C ARG A 295 8.21 -4.49 -16.39
N VAL A 296 7.35 -3.67 -15.79
CA VAL A 296 7.72 -2.83 -14.64
C VAL A 296 8.02 -3.69 -13.41
N TYR A 297 7.21 -4.71 -13.14
CA TYR A 297 7.39 -5.62 -12.01
C TYR A 297 8.72 -6.36 -12.10
N ARG A 298 9.04 -6.96 -13.25
CA ARG A 298 10.32 -7.64 -13.50
C ARG A 298 11.52 -6.72 -13.29
N GLN A 299 11.43 -5.47 -13.75
CA GLN A 299 12.49 -4.48 -13.55
C GLN A 299 12.63 -4.10 -12.07
N GLN A 300 11.51 -3.81 -11.39
CA GLN A 300 11.50 -3.28 -10.03
C GLN A 300 11.82 -4.34 -8.96
N MET A 301 11.44 -5.59 -9.20
CA MET A 301 11.60 -6.73 -8.29
C MET A 301 12.79 -7.62 -8.66
N ARG A 302 13.65 -7.18 -9.58
CA ARG A 302 14.86 -7.91 -9.96
C ARG A 302 15.70 -8.23 -8.72
N GLY A 303 16.02 -9.52 -8.54
CA GLY A 303 16.84 -10.01 -7.42
C GLY A 303 16.07 -10.23 -6.12
N MET A 304 14.75 -10.00 -6.10
CA MET A 304 13.89 -10.43 -4.99
C MET A 304 13.59 -11.94 -5.10
N PRO A 305 13.31 -12.63 -3.98
CA PRO A 305 12.84 -14.01 -4.03
C PRO A 305 11.49 -14.12 -4.73
N THR A 306 11.16 -15.31 -5.23
CA THR A 306 9.83 -15.62 -5.77
C THR A 306 8.78 -15.48 -4.67
N PHE A 307 7.68 -14.80 -4.99
CA PHE A 307 6.50 -14.69 -4.14
C PHE A 307 5.40 -15.66 -4.59
N PRO A 308 4.43 -16.01 -3.71
CA PRO A 308 3.32 -16.90 -4.06
C PRO A 308 2.46 -16.44 -5.25
N TRP A 309 2.54 -15.17 -5.63
CA TRP A 309 1.81 -14.58 -6.76
C TRP A 309 2.64 -14.44 -8.03
N ASP A 310 3.92 -14.79 -7.98
CA ASP A 310 4.74 -14.90 -9.18
C ASP A 310 4.36 -16.24 -9.82
N GLU A 311 3.43 -16.20 -10.78
CA GLU A 311 3.12 -17.37 -11.60
C GLU A 311 4.41 -17.76 -12.34
N ASP A 312 4.78 -19.05 -12.33
CA ASP A 312 5.92 -19.56 -13.09
C ASP A 312 5.69 -19.24 -14.56
N SER A 313 6.36 -18.20 -15.05
CA SER A 313 6.42 -17.85 -16.46
C SER A 313 7.31 -18.86 -17.18
N GLU A 314 6.99 -20.15 -17.16
CA GLU A 314 7.67 -21.15 -17.98
C GLU A 314 7.36 -20.96 -19.48
N GLU A 315 6.35 -20.15 -19.83
CA GLU A 315 6.03 -19.83 -21.23
C GLU A 315 6.79 -18.60 -21.80
N ASP A 316 7.50 -17.83 -20.97
CA ASP A 316 8.16 -16.58 -21.42
C ASP A 316 9.70 -16.68 -21.45
N ALA A 317 10.25 -17.89 -21.30
CA ALA A 317 11.66 -18.20 -21.54
C ALA A 317 11.98 -18.34 -23.04
N SER A 318 11.52 -17.38 -23.85
CA SER A 318 12.14 -17.13 -25.14
C SER A 318 13.35 -16.23 -24.87
N PRO A 319 14.60 -16.66 -25.16
CA PRO A 319 15.72 -15.75 -25.03
C PRO A 319 15.47 -14.55 -25.94
N ASP A 320 15.55 -13.34 -25.37
CA ASP A 320 15.58 -12.10 -26.14
C ASP A 320 16.54 -12.28 -27.32
N PRO A 321 16.14 -11.97 -28.57
CA PRO A 321 17.06 -12.05 -29.69
C PRO A 321 18.22 -11.10 -29.40
N GLU A 322 19.44 -11.65 -29.38
CA GLU A 322 20.66 -10.85 -29.24
C GLU A 322 20.64 -9.68 -30.24
N PRO A 323 21.07 -8.48 -29.84
CA PRO A 323 21.20 -7.37 -30.77
C PRO A 323 22.17 -7.77 -31.88
N SER A 324 21.70 -7.72 -33.12
CA SER A 324 22.48 -8.10 -34.30
C SER A 324 23.83 -7.35 -34.32
N PRO A 325 24.95 -8.02 -34.60
CA PRO A 325 26.25 -7.36 -34.63
C PRO A 325 26.27 -6.31 -35.75
N ASN A 326 26.79 -5.13 -35.42
CA ASN A 326 27.04 -4.05 -36.37
C ASN A 326 27.89 -4.56 -37.56
N PRO A 327 27.60 -4.13 -38.80
CA PRO A 327 28.38 -4.58 -39.95
C PRO A 327 29.82 -4.07 -39.85
N GLU A 328 30.77 -4.97 -40.09
CA GLU A 328 32.21 -4.69 -40.11
C GLU A 328 32.58 -3.61 -41.16
N PRO A 329 33.61 -2.79 -40.89
CA PRO A 329 34.06 -1.78 -41.85
C PRO A 329 34.82 -2.43 -43.02
N LYS A 330 34.42 -2.09 -44.25
CA LYS A 330 35.08 -2.55 -45.49
C LYS A 330 36.53 -2.05 -45.57
N PRO A 331 37.47 -2.85 -46.13
CA PRO A 331 38.86 -2.46 -46.22
C PRO A 331 39.08 -1.40 -47.32
N SER A 332 39.90 -0.42 -46.96
CA SER A 332 40.43 0.65 -47.79
C SER A 332 41.36 0.13 -48.89
N LEU A 333 41.12 0.54 -50.15
CA LEU A 333 42.07 0.41 -51.25
C LEU A 333 42.71 1.77 -51.53
N GLU A 334 44.03 1.84 -51.40
CA GLU A 334 44.85 3.00 -51.75
C GLU A 334 45.15 3.07 -53.26
N ARG A 335 44.97 4.29 -53.78
CA ARG A 335 45.72 5.06 -54.80
C ARG A 335 46.38 4.39 -56.02
N ASN A 336 46.09 4.98 -57.19
CA ASN A 336 47.06 5.72 -58.04
C ASN A 336 46.30 6.56 -59.08
N SER A 337 46.32 7.90 -59.05
CA SER A 337 47.36 8.86 -59.55
C SER A 337 47.26 9.12 -61.05
N LEU A 338 46.89 10.36 -61.45
CA LEU A 338 47.34 11.13 -62.64
C LEU A 338 46.66 12.54 -62.67
N GLU A 339 47.38 13.55 -62.15
CA GLU A 339 47.69 14.94 -62.63
C GLU A 339 46.75 15.80 -63.56
N PRO A 340 46.94 17.16 -63.67
CA PRO A 340 45.94 18.14 -63.19
C PRO A 340 45.48 19.29 -64.15
N GLU A 341 44.42 20.01 -63.70
CA GLU A 341 43.99 21.42 -63.98
C GLU A 341 43.52 21.81 -65.42
N PRO A 342 42.72 22.89 -65.65
CA PRO A 342 42.47 24.06 -64.78
C PRO A 342 41.00 24.54 -64.61
N ARG A 343 40.82 25.44 -63.62
CA ARG A 343 39.60 26.26 -63.37
C ARG A 343 39.40 27.40 -64.39
N PRO A 344 38.19 27.99 -64.42
CA PRO A 344 38.05 29.41 -64.06
C PRO A 344 36.89 29.63 -63.04
N ASN A 345 37.09 30.42 -61.96
CA ASN A 345 36.69 31.83 -61.79
C ASN A 345 35.23 32.13 -62.20
N SER A 346 34.36 32.85 -61.48
CA SER A 346 34.46 33.65 -60.24
C SER A 346 33.08 34.33 -60.01
N SER A 347 32.53 34.26 -58.79
CA SER A 347 31.82 35.34 -58.03
C SER A 347 30.60 36.08 -58.64
N PRO A 348 29.95 37.04 -57.94
CA PRO A 348 29.20 36.91 -56.67
C PRO A 348 27.77 37.54 -56.74
N SER A 349 27.04 37.43 -55.62
CA SER A 349 25.77 38.11 -55.30
C SER A 349 25.74 39.62 -55.57
N PRO A 350 24.53 40.21 -55.58
CA PRO A 350 24.33 41.45 -54.83
C PRO A 350 23.06 41.44 -53.97
N ASN A 351 23.20 41.99 -52.76
CA ASN A 351 22.15 42.65 -51.98
C ASN A 351 22.54 44.14 -51.98
N PRO A 352 21.60 45.11 -52.00
CA PRO A 352 21.38 45.85 -50.74
C PRO A 352 20.00 46.55 -50.57
N GLY A 353 19.71 46.93 -49.32
CA GLY A 353 18.92 48.12 -48.94
C GLY A 353 17.53 47.81 -48.35
N GLN A 354 17.36 47.87 -47.02
CA GLN A 354 16.88 49.03 -46.22
C GLN A 354 15.42 49.44 -46.51
N ALA A 355 14.56 49.90 -45.59
CA ALA A 355 14.47 50.06 -44.13
C ALA A 355 13.03 50.59 -43.87
N SER A 356 12.48 50.42 -42.65
CA SER A 356 11.61 51.38 -41.91
C SER A 356 10.39 50.79 -41.16
N GLU A 357 10.51 50.63 -39.84
CA GLU A 357 9.49 51.00 -38.81
C GLU A 357 9.63 52.52 -38.51
N PRO A 358 8.70 53.28 -37.86
CA PRO A 358 7.96 52.97 -36.59
C PRO A 358 6.59 53.74 -36.47
N PRO A 359 6.09 54.30 -35.32
CA PRO A 359 5.99 53.89 -33.90
C PRO A 359 4.55 53.93 -33.31
N HIS A 360 4.39 53.41 -32.09
CA HIS A 360 3.28 53.69 -31.14
C HIS A 360 3.36 55.09 -30.50
N PRO A 361 2.23 55.59 -29.96
CA PRO A 361 2.29 56.27 -28.66
C PRO A 361 1.17 55.84 -27.66
N ARG A 362 1.56 55.83 -26.38
CA ARG A 362 0.74 55.86 -25.14
C ARG A 362 0.23 57.29 -24.86
N PRO A 363 -0.74 57.57 -23.96
CA PRO A 363 -0.80 57.16 -22.54
C PRO A 363 -1.63 55.92 -22.24
#